data_AF-A0A952KCT4-F1
#
_entry.id   AF-A0A952KCT4-F1
#
_cell.length_a   1.000
_cell.length_b   1.000
_cell.length_c   1.000
_cell.angle_alpha   90.00
_cell.angle_beta   90.00
_cell.angle_gamma   90.00
#
_symmetry.space_group_name_H-M   'P 1'
#
loop_
_entity.id
_entity.type
_entity.pdbx_description
1 polymer ?
#
loop_
_entity_poly.entity_id
_entity_poly.type
_entity_poly.pdbx_seq_one_letter_code
_entity_poly.pdbx_strand_id
1 'polypeptide(L)'
;TKQFDPKDFEAFLKLLPHSVDGHALRHVVEVRHDSFRNPEFIDLLRAHKVAVVLTDKEGFPEIPDVTAPFVYARLQGASEEIETGYAPKALDQWAKRAKAWAEGGAPDDLTPVGSPEKKAPKSRDVFIYMINGFKPKAPAAAMALIKKLG
;
A
#
# COMPACT_ATOMS: atom_id res chain seq x y z
N THR A 1 10.57 -4.07 16.38
CA THR A 1 9.23 -4.45 15.85
C THR A 1 9.22 -5.95 15.59
N LYS A 2 8.05 -6.59 15.45
CA LYS A 2 7.95 -8.04 15.18
C LYS A 2 8.72 -8.38 13.88
N GLN A 3 9.51 -9.44 13.90
CA GLN A 3 10.18 -9.97 12.70
C GLN A 3 9.27 -10.95 11.96
N PHE A 4 9.54 -11.17 10.68
CA PHE A 4 8.77 -12.10 9.86
C PHE A 4 9.11 -13.54 10.24
N ASP A 5 8.10 -14.26 10.72
CA ASP A 5 8.10 -15.71 10.86
C ASP A 5 6.95 -16.22 9.98
N PRO A 6 7.22 -16.98 8.91
CA PRO A 6 6.19 -17.41 7.97
C PRO A 6 5.06 -18.21 8.61
N LYS A 7 5.37 -19.11 9.56
CA LYS A 7 4.40 -20.01 10.19
C LYS A 7 3.46 -19.23 11.10
N ASP A 8 4.04 -18.38 11.95
CA ASP A 8 3.26 -17.53 12.84
C ASP A 8 2.41 -16.52 12.06
N PHE A 9 2.97 -15.92 11.00
CA PHE A 9 2.24 -14.96 10.19
C PHE A 9 1.10 -15.61 9.41
N GLU A 10 1.30 -16.78 8.80
CA GLU A 10 0.22 -17.52 8.13
C GLU A 10 -0.88 -17.94 9.12
N ALA A 11 -0.52 -18.37 10.34
CA ALA A 11 -1.48 -18.68 11.39
C ALA A 11 -2.37 -17.46 11.71
N PHE A 12 -1.79 -16.26 11.78
CA PHE A 12 -2.56 -15.02 11.91
C PHE A 12 -3.48 -14.76 10.70
N LEU A 13 -3.00 -14.91 9.47
CA LEU A 13 -3.82 -14.70 8.27
C LEU A 13 -5.04 -15.64 8.22
N LYS A 14 -4.89 -16.89 8.70
CA LYS A 14 -5.98 -17.88 8.79
C LYS A 14 -7.09 -17.49 9.76
N LEU A 15 -6.82 -16.59 10.71
CA LEU A 15 -7.79 -16.11 11.68
C LEU A 15 -8.61 -14.90 11.16
N LEU A 16 -8.22 -14.31 10.02
CA LEU A 16 -8.91 -13.15 9.48
C LEU A 16 -10.27 -13.58 8.87
N PRO A 17 -11.40 -13.06 9.37
CA PRO A 17 -12.72 -13.47 8.90
C PRO A 17 -12.98 -12.95 7.48
N HIS A 18 -13.57 -13.77 6.62
CA HIS A 18 -13.93 -13.34 5.26
C HIS A 18 -15.18 -12.46 5.22
N SER A 19 -16.03 -12.54 6.24
CA SER A 19 -17.23 -11.72 6.38
C SER A 19 -17.63 -11.51 7.83
N VAL A 20 -18.34 -10.42 8.12
CA VAL A 20 -18.99 -10.12 9.40
C VAL A 20 -20.35 -9.49 9.09
N ASP A 21 -21.41 -9.94 9.77
CA ASP A 21 -22.79 -9.45 9.62
C ASP A 21 -23.28 -9.36 8.16
N GLY A 22 -22.91 -10.34 7.32
CA GLY A 22 -23.28 -10.39 5.91
C GLY A 22 -22.44 -9.50 4.98
N HIS A 23 -21.47 -8.76 5.49
CA HIS A 23 -20.55 -7.95 4.71
C HIS A 23 -19.23 -8.69 4.44
N ALA A 24 -18.82 -8.76 3.17
CA ALA A 24 -17.50 -9.27 2.81
C ALA A 24 -16.39 -8.31 3.29
N LEU A 25 -15.34 -8.85 3.88
CA LEU A 25 -14.21 -8.08 4.40
C LEU A 25 -13.01 -8.14 3.45
N ARG A 26 -12.29 -7.00 3.37
CA ARG A 26 -11.02 -6.86 2.67
C ARG A 26 -9.95 -6.49 3.69
N HIS A 27 -8.93 -7.34 3.82
CA HIS A 27 -7.90 -7.17 4.85
C HIS A 27 -6.67 -6.48 4.30
N VAL A 28 -6.02 -5.71 5.18
CA VAL A 28 -4.80 -4.97 4.88
C VAL A 28 -3.85 -5.10 6.07
N VAL A 29 -2.56 -5.30 5.81
CA VAL A 29 -1.51 -5.37 6.84
C VAL A 29 -0.42 -4.33 6.60
N GLU A 30 -0.02 -3.62 7.67
CA GLU A 30 1.17 -2.76 7.67
C GLU A 30 2.26 -3.41 8.51
N VAL A 31 3.41 -3.64 7.88
CA VAL A 31 4.60 -4.21 8.52
C VAL A 31 5.67 -3.14 8.69
N ARG A 32 6.50 -3.27 9.73
CA ARG A 32 7.46 -2.22 10.14
C ARG A 32 8.85 -2.78 10.43
N HIS A 33 9.19 -3.90 9.80
CA HIS A 33 10.48 -4.54 9.96
C HIS A 33 10.93 -5.10 8.61
N ASP A 34 12.19 -4.88 8.24
CA ASP A 34 12.70 -5.22 6.90
C ASP A 34 12.71 -6.71 6.60
N SER A 35 12.67 -7.57 7.61
CA SER A 35 12.48 -9.02 7.43
C SER A 35 11.23 -9.40 6.63
N PHE A 36 10.23 -8.51 6.55
CA PHE A 36 9.03 -8.70 5.73
C PHE A 36 9.24 -8.42 4.24
N ARG A 37 10.37 -7.82 3.83
CA ARG A 37 10.77 -7.73 2.42
C ARG A 37 11.26 -9.09 1.94
N ASN A 38 10.36 -10.08 1.94
CA ASN A 38 10.62 -11.48 1.59
C ASN A 38 9.57 -11.96 0.57
N PRO A 39 9.96 -12.63 -0.53
CA PRO A 39 9.02 -13.20 -1.49
C PRO A 39 7.94 -14.12 -0.89
N GLU A 40 8.29 -14.92 0.14
CA GLU A 40 7.35 -15.82 0.81
C GLU A 40 6.23 -15.05 1.54
N PHE A 41 6.55 -13.88 2.10
CA PHE A 41 5.54 -12.98 2.67
C PHE A 41 4.55 -12.50 1.60
N ILE A 42 5.03 -12.16 0.41
CA ILE A 42 4.19 -11.73 -0.71
C ILE A 42 3.28 -12.87 -1.18
N ASP A 43 3.81 -14.09 -1.24
CA ASP A 43 3.04 -15.28 -1.64
C ASP A 43 1.95 -15.63 -0.62
N LEU A 44 2.23 -15.54 0.68
CA LEU A 44 1.24 -15.73 1.74
C LEU A 44 0.10 -14.71 1.63
N LEU A 45 0.42 -13.43 1.43
CA LEU A 45 -0.60 -12.40 1.28
C LEU A 45 -1.49 -12.62 0.05
N ARG A 46 -0.91 -13.03 -1.08
CA ARG A 46 -1.66 -13.38 -2.30
C ARG A 46 -2.57 -14.57 -2.11
N ALA A 47 -2.08 -15.63 -1.46
CA ALA A 47 -2.87 -16.81 -1.16
C ALA A 47 -4.11 -16.48 -0.31
N HIS A 48 -3.97 -15.55 0.63
CA HIS A 48 -5.03 -15.11 1.54
C HIS A 48 -5.80 -13.86 1.07
N LYS A 49 -5.46 -13.30 -0.09
CA LYS A 49 -6.06 -12.06 -0.66
C LYS A 49 -6.00 -10.86 0.31
N VAL A 50 -4.89 -10.72 1.02
CA VAL A 50 -4.65 -9.63 1.98
C VAL A 50 -3.70 -8.61 1.34
N ALA A 51 -4.05 -7.33 1.39
CA ALA A 51 -3.18 -6.30 0.83
C ALA A 51 -2.05 -5.95 1.81
N VAL A 52 -0.83 -5.80 1.30
CA VAL A 52 0.24 -5.11 2.03
C VAL A 52 0.05 -3.59 1.89
N VAL A 53 0.30 -2.85 2.97
CA VAL A 53 0.39 -1.40 2.91
C VAL A 53 1.68 -0.99 2.21
N LEU A 54 1.57 -0.17 1.17
CA LEU A 54 2.69 0.65 0.69
C LEU A 54 2.79 1.94 1.51
N THR A 55 3.98 2.31 1.94
CA THR A 55 4.22 3.56 2.67
C THR A 55 5.51 4.22 2.19
N ASP A 56 5.55 5.56 2.25
CA ASP A 56 6.74 6.39 1.96
C ASP A 56 7.45 6.85 3.23
N LYS A 57 7.17 6.18 4.36
CA LYS A 57 7.80 6.50 5.63
C LYS A 57 9.24 6.01 5.65
N GLU A 58 10.17 6.91 5.91
CA GLU A 58 11.57 6.56 6.14
C GLU A 58 11.70 5.54 7.30
N GLY A 59 12.56 4.54 7.10
CA GLY A 59 12.79 3.45 8.06
C GLY A 59 11.71 2.37 8.11
N PHE A 60 10.69 2.44 7.24
CA PHE A 60 9.71 1.37 7.06
C PHE A 60 10.00 0.62 5.76
N PRO A 61 9.73 -0.69 5.69
CA PRO A 61 9.96 -1.45 4.47
C PRO A 61 9.01 -1.02 3.35
N GLU A 62 9.56 -0.52 2.24
CA GLU A 62 8.78 -0.24 1.02
C GLU A 62 8.47 -1.53 0.27
N ILE A 63 7.20 -1.98 0.32
CA ILE A 63 6.73 -3.21 -0.35
C ILE A 63 5.64 -2.82 -1.34
N PRO A 64 5.96 -2.64 -2.64
CA PRO A 64 5.00 -2.14 -3.64
C PRO A 64 4.18 -3.25 -4.31
N ASP A 65 4.39 -4.51 -3.90
CA ASP A 65 3.72 -5.67 -4.46
C ASP A 65 2.19 -5.60 -4.30
N VAL A 66 1.49 -5.80 -5.42
CA VAL A 66 0.04 -6.02 -5.41
C VAL A 66 -0.22 -7.45 -4.95
N THR A 67 -0.92 -7.57 -3.82
CA THR A 67 -1.15 -8.82 -3.08
C THR A 67 -2.63 -9.14 -2.88
N ALA A 68 -3.52 -8.22 -3.26
CA ALA A 68 -4.96 -8.39 -3.22
C ALA A 68 -5.60 -7.76 -4.48
N PRO A 69 -6.92 -7.95 -4.71
CA PRO A 69 -7.63 -7.31 -5.83
C PRO A 69 -7.71 -5.77 -5.79
N PHE A 70 -6.98 -5.13 -4.88
CA PHE A 70 -6.92 -3.69 -4.67
C PHE A 70 -5.55 -3.31 -4.11
N VAL A 71 -5.22 -2.02 -4.20
CA VAL A 71 -3.99 -1.43 -3.62
C VAL A 71 -4.34 -0.54 -2.44
N TYR A 72 -3.50 -0.57 -1.42
CA TYR A 72 -3.66 0.25 -0.23
C TYR A 72 -2.33 0.94 0.14
N ALA A 73 -2.29 2.27 0.05
CA ALA A 73 -1.13 3.07 0.40
C ALA A 73 -1.42 4.00 1.58
N ARG A 74 -0.47 4.10 2.51
CA ARG A 74 -0.48 5.03 3.64
C ARG A 74 0.76 5.93 3.53
N LEU A 75 0.54 7.14 3.07
CA LEU A 75 1.60 8.13 2.87
C LEU A 75 1.81 8.92 4.16
N GLN A 76 2.98 8.75 4.77
CA GLN A 76 3.39 9.27 6.06
C GLN A 76 4.62 10.19 5.99
N GLY A 77 5.05 10.58 4.79
CA GLY A 77 6.17 11.49 4.54
C GLY A 77 5.83 12.98 4.48
N ALA A 78 4.65 13.41 4.94
CA ALA A 78 4.25 14.83 4.83
C ALA A 78 5.15 15.76 5.68
N SER A 79 5.66 16.82 5.06
CA SER A 79 6.49 17.88 5.65
C SER A 79 5.65 19.06 6.14
N GLU A 80 6.06 19.68 7.25
CA GLU A 80 5.48 20.93 7.77
C GLU A 80 5.75 22.12 6.85
N GLU A 81 6.94 22.16 6.26
CA GLU A 81 7.46 23.29 5.47
C GLU A 81 6.77 23.41 4.10
N ILE A 82 6.08 22.36 3.66
CA ILE A 82 5.41 22.32 2.37
C ILE A 82 3.92 22.59 2.57
N GLU A 83 3.37 23.57 1.85
CA GLU A 83 1.98 23.98 1.99
C GLU A 83 1.00 22.80 1.83
N THR A 84 1.26 21.94 0.86
CA THR A 84 0.51 20.72 0.54
C THR A 84 1.01 19.47 1.25
N GLY A 85 1.96 19.59 2.19
CA GLY A 85 2.61 18.46 2.87
C GLY A 85 3.63 17.70 2.00
N TYR A 86 3.41 17.61 0.70
CA TYR A 86 4.33 16.97 -0.24
C TYR A 86 4.73 17.92 -1.36
N ALA A 87 5.96 17.79 -1.83
CA ALA A 87 6.44 18.54 -2.99
C ALA A 87 5.58 18.22 -4.22
N PRO A 88 5.34 19.21 -5.13
CA PRO A 88 4.49 18.99 -6.31
C PRO A 88 4.89 17.77 -7.15
N LYS A 89 6.20 17.56 -7.37
CA LYS A 89 6.73 16.40 -8.10
C LYS A 89 6.43 15.07 -7.43
N ALA A 90 6.46 15.03 -6.09
CA ALA A 90 6.10 13.81 -5.35
C ALA A 90 4.61 13.49 -5.52
N LEU A 91 3.74 14.51 -5.51
CA LEU A 91 2.32 14.33 -5.79
C LEU A 91 2.05 13.89 -7.23
N ASP A 92 2.80 14.42 -8.22
CA ASP A 92 2.74 13.96 -9.61
C ASP A 92 3.13 12.47 -9.73
N GLN A 93 4.19 12.06 -9.04
CA GLN A 93 4.63 10.67 -9.00
C GLN A 93 3.58 9.76 -8.36
N TRP A 94 2.99 10.17 -7.23
CA TRP A 94 1.89 9.42 -6.60
C TRP A 94 0.65 9.32 -7.48
N ALA A 95 0.31 10.38 -8.22
CA ALA A 95 -0.78 10.33 -9.19
C ALA A 95 -0.48 9.35 -10.35
N LYS A 96 0.75 9.34 -10.89
CA LYS A 96 1.18 8.36 -11.91
C LYS A 96 1.05 6.93 -11.37
N ARG A 97 1.54 6.67 -10.16
CA ARG A 97 1.47 5.37 -9.50
C ARG A 97 0.02 4.91 -9.31
N ALA A 98 -0.85 5.80 -8.81
CA ALA A 98 -2.26 5.55 -8.63
C ALA A 98 -2.96 5.13 -9.94
N LYS A 99 -2.68 5.83 -11.04
CA LYS A 99 -3.23 5.51 -12.37
C LYS A 99 -2.72 4.17 -12.89
N ALA A 100 -1.43 3.90 -12.79
CA ALA A 100 -0.84 2.62 -13.19
C ALA A 100 -1.48 1.45 -12.45
N TRP A 101 -1.69 1.57 -11.13
CA TRP A 101 -2.42 0.55 -10.38
C TRP A 101 -3.89 0.47 -10.77
N ALA A 102 -4.59 1.58 -10.95
CA ALA A 102 -6.01 1.60 -11.30
C ALA A 102 -6.29 0.93 -12.65
N GLU A 103 -5.34 1.00 -13.59
CA GLU A 103 -5.35 0.34 -14.91
C GLU A 103 -4.94 -1.15 -14.86
N GLY A 104 -4.73 -1.71 -13.66
CA GLY A 104 -4.33 -3.09 -13.48
C GLY A 104 -2.81 -3.34 -13.59
N GLY A 105 -2.02 -2.32 -13.89
CA GLY A 105 -0.56 -2.41 -13.93
C GLY A 105 0.12 -2.28 -12.56
N ALA A 106 1.44 -2.16 -12.58
CA ALA A 106 2.25 -1.76 -11.44
C ALA A 106 3.17 -0.58 -11.88
N PRO A 107 3.51 0.35 -10.98
CA PRO A 107 4.43 1.44 -11.30
C PRO A 107 5.81 0.93 -11.70
N ASP A 108 6.45 1.66 -12.60
CA ASP A 108 7.78 1.37 -13.15
C ASP A 108 8.93 1.86 -12.25
N ASP A 109 8.61 2.71 -11.27
CA ASP A 109 9.57 3.40 -10.42
C ASP A 109 9.71 2.78 -9.02
N LEU A 110 8.99 1.69 -8.76
CA LEU A 110 9.03 0.94 -7.51
C LEU A 110 9.60 -0.46 -7.76
N THR A 111 10.40 -0.96 -6.82
CA THR A 111 11.03 -2.29 -6.94
C THR A 111 10.22 -3.33 -6.15
N PRO A 112 9.52 -4.27 -6.81
CA PRO A 112 8.81 -5.34 -6.13
C PRO A 112 9.73 -6.26 -5.35
N VAL A 113 9.21 -6.84 -4.28
CA VAL A 113 9.89 -7.85 -3.47
C VAL A 113 9.64 -9.24 -4.04
N GLY A 114 8.40 -9.54 -4.42
CA GLY A 114 8.00 -10.83 -4.96
C GLY A 114 8.02 -10.87 -6.49
N SER A 115 7.68 -12.04 -7.03
CA SER A 115 7.46 -12.15 -8.48
C SER A 115 6.26 -11.30 -8.93
N PRO A 116 6.23 -10.83 -10.19
CA PRO A 116 5.08 -10.10 -10.74
C PRO A 116 3.77 -10.87 -10.62
N GLU A 117 2.64 -10.14 -10.60
CA GLU A 117 1.32 -10.77 -10.67
C GLU A 117 1.19 -11.62 -11.94
N LYS A 118 0.79 -12.89 -11.79
CA LYS A 118 0.61 -13.80 -12.93
C LYS A 118 -0.45 -13.34 -13.92
N LYS A 119 -1.48 -12.64 -13.43
CA LYS A 119 -2.61 -12.14 -14.23
C LYS A 119 -3.13 -10.84 -13.64
N ALA A 120 -2.60 -9.72 -14.13
CA ALA A 120 -3.12 -8.41 -13.83
C ALA A 120 -4.59 -8.27 -14.29
N PRO A 121 -5.48 -7.68 -13.47
CA PRO A 121 -6.85 -7.36 -13.89
C PRO A 121 -6.87 -6.21 -14.90
N LYS A 122 -8.02 -5.93 -15.52
CA LYS A 122 -8.19 -4.74 -16.38
C LYS A 122 -8.25 -3.44 -15.58
N SER A 123 -8.69 -3.53 -14.34
CA SER A 123 -8.73 -2.43 -13.39
C SER A 123 -8.79 -2.97 -11.96
N ARG A 124 -8.45 -2.12 -10.99
CA ARG A 124 -8.60 -2.40 -9.56
C ARG A 124 -8.82 -1.12 -8.77
N ASP A 125 -9.36 -1.26 -7.57
CA ASP A 125 -9.45 -0.16 -6.62
C ASP A 125 -8.07 0.23 -6.10
N VAL A 126 -7.86 1.53 -5.89
CA VAL A 126 -6.65 2.10 -5.30
C VAL A 126 -7.04 3.04 -4.17
N PHE A 127 -6.62 2.72 -2.95
CA PHE A 127 -6.86 3.55 -1.77
C PHE A 127 -5.56 4.19 -1.31
N ILE A 128 -5.50 5.52 -1.27
CA ILE A 128 -4.32 6.27 -0.82
C ILE A 128 -4.74 7.18 0.33
N TYR A 129 -4.11 7.02 1.49
CA TYR A 129 -4.36 7.81 2.68
C TYR A 129 -3.14 8.64 3.05
N MET A 130 -3.33 9.94 3.24
CA MET A 130 -2.32 10.83 3.84
C MET A 130 -2.47 10.76 5.37
N ILE A 131 -1.49 10.22 6.08
CA ILE A 131 -1.60 9.95 7.52
C ILE A 131 -0.25 9.95 8.21
N ASN A 132 -0.17 10.28 9.51
CA ASN A 132 1.03 10.09 10.34
C ASN A 132 2.34 10.79 9.92
N GLY A 133 2.36 11.59 8.86
CA GLY A 133 3.39 12.63 8.65
C GLY A 133 3.10 13.85 9.54
N PHE A 134 3.42 15.06 9.06
CA PHE A 134 2.92 16.28 9.72
C PHE A 134 1.40 16.39 9.54
N LYS A 135 0.66 15.87 10.52
CA LYS A 135 -0.80 15.65 10.50
C LYS A 135 -1.62 16.85 10.01
N PRO A 136 -1.30 18.12 10.37
CA PRO A 136 -2.06 19.26 9.87
C PRO A 136 -2.08 19.40 8.33
N LYS A 137 -1.11 18.80 7.63
CA LYS A 137 -1.02 18.84 6.16
C LYS A 137 -1.72 17.68 5.46
N ALA A 138 -2.19 16.66 6.20
CA ALA A 138 -2.83 15.50 5.59
C ALA A 138 -4.06 15.86 4.71
N PRO A 139 -4.98 16.76 5.13
CA PRO A 139 -6.08 17.18 4.27
C PRO A 139 -5.59 17.92 3.01
N ALA A 140 -4.65 18.86 3.15
CA ALA A 140 -4.10 19.61 2.02
C ALA A 140 -3.40 18.69 1.00
N ALA A 141 -2.63 17.72 1.48
CA ALA A 141 -1.98 16.70 0.66
C ALA A 141 -3.00 15.87 -0.12
N ALA A 142 -4.05 15.40 0.56
CA ALA A 142 -5.09 14.58 -0.07
C ALA A 142 -5.84 15.37 -1.16
N MET A 143 -6.23 16.61 -0.87
CA MET A 143 -6.89 17.49 -1.85
C MET A 143 -5.98 17.81 -3.04
N ALA A 144 -4.69 18.04 -2.81
CA ALA A 144 -3.73 18.28 -3.87
C ALA A 144 -3.55 17.04 -4.77
N LEU A 145 -3.53 15.83 -4.19
CA LEU A 145 -3.48 14.58 -4.96
C LEU A 145 -4.78 14.36 -5.76
N ILE A 146 -5.95 14.59 -5.15
CA ILE A 146 -7.25 14.47 -5.85
C ILE A 146 -7.26 15.37 -7.09
N LYS A 147 -6.82 16.63 -6.96
CA LYS A 147 -6.72 17.56 -8.10
C LYS A 147 -5.81 17.06 -9.22
N LYS A 148 -4.75 16.31 -8.90
CA LYS A 148 -3.82 15.72 -9.87
C LYS A 148 -4.41 14.50 -10.59
N LEU A 149 -5.32 13.78 -9.93
CA LEU A 149 -5.95 12.59 -10.48
C LEU A 149 -6.97 12.94 -11.57
N GLY A 150 -7.68 14.06 -11.42
CA GLY A 150 -8.69 14.54 -12.37
C GLY A 150 -10.08 14.35 -11.79
#